data_AF-A0A935N8P4-F1
#
_entry.id   AF-A0A935N8P4-F1
#
_cell.length_a   1.000
_cell.length_b   1.000
_cell.length_c   1.000
_cell.angle_alpha   90.00
_cell.angle_beta   90.00
_cell.angle_gamma   90.00
#
_symmetry.space_group_name_H-M   'P 1'
#
loop_
_entity.id
_entity.type
_entity.pdbx_description
1 polymer ?
#
loop_
_entity_poly.entity_id
_entity_poly.type
_entity_poly.pdbx_seq_one_letter_code
_entity_poly.pdbx_strand_id
1 'polypeptide(L)'
;MEKKWWPYGLATESVFFLFLWAVHPYTAWLMTMVLSPLFLSIFVVAKIAEWLEKSNVDRSFFTFMVLLGIIPLVWALLFCWLDDFQFSWLTE
;
A
#
# COMPACT_ATOMS: atom_id res chain seq x y z
N MET A 1 10.68 -8.91 -25.04
CA MET A 1 10.69 -8.59 -23.60
C MET A 1 9.48 -7.71 -23.32
N GLU A 2 8.41 -8.27 -22.77
CA GLU A 2 7.26 -7.46 -22.34
C GLU A 2 7.70 -6.50 -21.23
N LYS A 3 7.46 -5.20 -21.40
CA LYS A 3 7.73 -4.20 -20.35
C LYS A 3 6.80 -4.48 -19.17
N LYS A 4 7.36 -4.93 -18.05
CA LYS A 4 6.65 -5.01 -16.77
C LYS A 4 6.49 -3.59 -16.22
N TRP A 5 5.27 -3.06 -16.24
CA TRP A 5 4.95 -1.69 -15.81
C TRP A 5 4.66 -1.54 -14.31
N TRP A 6 4.41 -2.66 -13.62
CA TRP A 6 4.11 -2.68 -12.18
C TRP A 6 5.17 -2.06 -11.25
N PRO A 7 6.51 -2.15 -11.48
CA PRO A 7 7.47 -1.52 -10.57
C PRO A 7 7.40 0.01 -10.61
N TYR A 8 7.09 0.61 -11.76
CA TYR A 8 6.90 2.06 -11.87
C TYR A 8 5.67 2.53 -11.09
N GLY A 9 4.61 1.72 -11.06
CA GLY A 9 3.42 1.97 -10.24
C GLY A 9 3.75 2.00 -8.74
N LEU A 10 4.48 0.98 -8.26
CA LEU A 10 4.91 0.91 -6.85
C LEU A 10 5.84 2.06 -6.45
N ALA A 11 6.76 2.44 -7.33
CA ALA A 11 7.63 3.59 -7.09
C ALA A 11 6.84 4.90 -7.01
N THR A 12 5.84 5.08 -7.89
CA THR A 12 4.97 6.26 -7.89
C THR A 12 4.14 6.32 -6.60
N GLU A 13 3.55 5.20 -6.18
CA GLU A 13 2.85 5.10 -4.90
C GLU A 13 3.77 5.45 -3.72
N SER A 14 4.98 4.89 -3.70
CA SER A 14 5.95 5.15 -2.63
C SER A 14 6.30 6.64 -2.53
N VAL A 15 6.56 7.29 -3.67
CA VAL A 15 6.84 8.73 -3.72
C VAL A 15 5.63 9.55 -3.26
N PHE A 16 4.42 9.15 -3.68
CA PHE A 16 3.18 9.80 -3.27
C PHE A 16 2.98 9.73 -1.75
N PHE A 17 3.14 8.55 -1.14
CA PHE A 17 2.99 8.40 0.31
C PHE A 17 4.08 9.11 1.09
N LEU A 18 5.33 9.07 0.61
CA LEU A 18 6.43 9.84 1.22
C LEU A 18 6.10 11.33 1.25
N PHE A 19 5.64 11.89 0.12
CA PHE A 19 5.25 13.29 0.05
C PHE A 19 4.05 13.59 0.94
N LEU A 20 3.04 12.72 0.93
CA LEU A 20 1.82 12.90 1.73
C LEU A 20 2.14 12.91 3.23
N TRP A 21 3.00 12.00 3.69
CA TRP A 21 3.46 11.94 5.08
C TRP A 21 4.25 13.18 5.49
N ALA A 22 5.08 13.72 4.59
CA ALA A 22 5.86 14.92 4.86
C ALA A 22 5.01 16.21 4.96
N VAL A 23 3.88 16.28 4.25
CA VAL A 23 3.04 17.50 4.18
C VAL A 23 1.84 17.43 5.12
N HIS A 24 1.12 16.31 5.14
CA HIS A 24 -0.12 16.13 5.89
C HIS A 24 -0.17 14.74 6.56
N PRO A 25 0.46 14.58 7.74
CA PRO A 25 0.59 13.27 8.41
C PRO A 25 -0.77 12.66 8.78
N TYR A 26 -1.75 13.47 9.17
CA TYR A 26 -3.12 13.00 9.43
C TYR A 26 -3.77 12.34 8.20
N THR A 27 -3.74 13.04 7.07
CA THR A 27 -4.29 12.52 5.82
C THR A 27 -3.53 11.29 5.34
N ALA A 28 -2.20 11.29 5.49
CA ALA A 28 -1.35 10.15 5.16
C ALA A 28 -1.72 8.91 5.98
N TRP A 29 -1.94 9.07 7.29
CA TRP A 29 -2.37 8.01 8.19
C TRP A 29 -3.74 7.45 7.79
N LEU A 30 -4.72 8.32 7.57
CA LEU A 30 -6.06 7.91 7.11
C LEU A 30 -6.00 7.15 5.79
N MET A 31 -5.28 7.68 4.80
CA MET A 31 -5.13 7.03 3.50
C MET A 31 -4.45 5.67 3.63
N THR A 32 -3.43 5.56 4.49
CA THR A 32 -2.75 4.29 4.77
C THR A 32 -3.72 3.27 5.37
N MET A 33 -4.49 3.69 6.37
CA MET A 33 -5.45 2.84 7.08
C MET A 33 -6.64 2.40 6.21
N VAL A 34 -6.96 3.15 5.15
CA VAL A 34 -8.03 2.78 4.21
C VAL A 34 -7.48 1.96 3.04
N LEU A 35 -6.43 2.42 2.37
CA LEU A 35 -5.93 1.83 1.13
C LEU A 35 -5.23 0.48 1.38
N SER A 36 -4.47 0.35 2.47
CA SER A 36 -3.77 -0.90 2.77
C SER A 36 -4.73 -2.09 2.95
N PRO A 37 -5.74 -2.04 3.84
CA PRO A 37 -6.70 -3.13 3.95
C PRO A 37 -7.56 -3.28 2.70
N LEU A 38 -7.84 -2.22 1.94
CA LEU A 38 -8.58 -2.31 0.69
C LEU A 38 -7.83 -3.15 -0.35
N PHE A 39 -6.54 -2.87 -0.58
CA PHE A 39 -5.72 -3.67 -1.52
C PHE A 39 -5.54 -5.11 -1.04
N LEU A 40 -5.33 -5.32 0.26
CA LEU A 40 -5.23 -6.66 0.83
C LEU A 40 -6.56 -7.43 0.75
N SER A 41 -7.69 -6.74 0.91
CA SER A 41 -9.02 -7.35 0.74
C SER A 41 -9.26 -7.79 -0.71
N ILE A 42 -8.91 -6.94 -1.67
CA ILE A 42 -8.96 -7.28 -3.10
C ILE A 42 -8.06 -8.50 -3.38
N PHE A 43 -6.85 -8.52 -2.82
CA PHE A 43 -5.94 -9.67 -2.93
C PHE A 43 -6.58 -10.96 -2.39
N VAL A 44 -7.20 -10.91 -1.21
CA VAL A 44 -7.86 -12.08 -0.59
C VAL A 44 -9.01 -12.57 -1.46
N VAL A 45 -9.88 -11.67 -1.93
CA VAL A 45 -11.01 -12.03 -2.80
C VAL A 45 -10.52 -12.64 -4.11
N ALA A 46 -9.52 -12.02 -4.75
CA ALA A 46 -8.93 -12.54 -5.98
C ALA A 46 -8.27 -13.91 -5.76
N LYS A 47 -7.65 -14.14 -4.60
CA LYS A 47 -7.08 -15.44 -4.24
C LYS A 47 -8.14 -16.52 -4.01
N ILE A 48 -9.25 -16.17 -3.36
CA ILE A 48 -10.37 -17.09 -3.18
C ILE A 48 -10.98 -17.47 -4.54
N ALA A 49 -11.18 -16.48 -5.42
CA ALA A 49 -11.69 -16.74 -6.76
C ALA A 49 -10.78 -17.69 -7.56
N GLU A 50 -9.46 -17.45 -7.52
CA GLU A 50 -8.45 -18.30 -8.16
C GLU A 50 -8.43 -19.75 -7.63
N TRP A 51 -8.81 -19.96 -6.36
CA TRP A 51 -8.93 -21.29 -5.79
C TRP A 51 -10.22 -22.01 -6.19
N LEU A 52 -11.32 -21.28 -6.38
CA LEU A 52 -12.60 -21.84 -6.82
C LEU A 52 -12.55 -22.21 -8.31
N GLU A 53 -12.05 -21.31 -9.14
CA GLU A 53 -11.85 -21.52 -10.55
C GLU A 53 -10.46 -21.03 -10.92
N LYS A 54 -9.61 -21.96 -11.37
CA LYS A 54 -8.22 -21.66 -11.70
C LYS A 54 -8.19 -20.74 -12.92
N SER A 55 -8.04 -19.44 -12.69
CA SER A 55 -7.91 -18.46 -13.74
C SER A 55 -6.44 -18.40 -14.17
N ASN A 56 -6.14 -18.11 -15.43
CA ASN A 56 -4.76 -17.91 -15.89
C ASN A 56 -4.20 -16.54 -15.48
N VAL A 57 -4.58 -16.00 -14.31
CA VAL A 57 -4.09 -14.72 -13.81
C VAL A 57 -2.62 -14.87 -13.42
N ASP A 58 -1.77 -14.00 -13.98
CA ASP A 58 -0.34 -14.03 -13.72
C ASP A 58 -0.03 -13.79 -12.23
N ARG A 59 0.94 -14.54 -11.71
CA ARG A 59 1.40 -14.40 -10.31
C ARG A 59 1.88 -13.00 -10.00
N SER A 60 2.38 -12.27 -11.00
CA SER A 60 2.79 -10.87 -10.87
C SER A 60 1.67 -9.96 -10.34
N PHE A 61 0.40 -10.23 -10.69
CA PHE A 61 -0.75 -9.46 -10.19
C PHE A 61 -0.90 -9.57 -8.67
N PHE A 62 -0.83 -10.81 -8.16
CA PHE A 62 -0.94 -11.09 -6.73
C PHE A 62 0.19 -10.44 -5.94
N THR A 63 1.42 -10.52 -6.45
CA THR A 63 2.57 -9.84 -5.83
C THR A 63 2.39 -8.32 -5.84
N PHE A 64 1.92 -7.75 -6.95
CA PHE A 64 1.67 -6.32 -7.05
C PHE A 64 0.61 -5.83 -6.04
N MET A 65 -0.50 -6.54 -5.89
CA MET A 65 -1.55 -6.18 -4.93
C MET A 65 -1.06 -6.24 -3.47
N VAL A 66 -0.26 -7.24 -3.13
CA VAL A 66 0.34 -7.32 -1.79
C VAL A 66 1.31 -6.17 -1.55
N LEU A 67 2.15 -5.84 -2.54
CA LEU A 67 3.11 -4.74 -2.42
C LEU A 67 2.40 -3.38 -2.31
N LEU A 68 1.35 -3.14 -3.08
CA LEU A 68 0.49 -1.93 -2.94
C LEU A 68 -0.10 -1.81 -1.53
N GLY A 69 -0.51 -2.92 -0.92
CA GLY A 69 -1.00 -2.89 0.46
C GLY A 69 0.10 -2.64 1.50
N ILE A 70 1.32 -3.13 1.25
CA ILE A 70 2.42 -3.09 2.22
C ILE A 70 3.18 -1.76 2.18
N ILE A 71 3.39 -1.16 1.01
CA ILE A 71 4.18 0.07 0.86
C ILE A 71 3.67 1.22 1.76
N PRO A 72 2.36 1.53 1.79
CA PRO A 72 1.84 2.57 2.67
C PRO A 72 2.08 2.25 4.15
N LEU A 73 1.95 0.98 4.55
CA LEU A 73 2.21 0.52 5.92
C LEU A 73 3.68 0.68 6.31
N VAL A 74 4.61 0.40 5.39
CA VAL A 74 6.05 0.59 5.61
C VAL A 74 6.36 2.06 5.86
N TRP A 75 5.81 2.96 5.04
CA TRP A 75 5.97 4.39 5.26
C TRP A 75 5.35 4.84 6.57
N ALA A 76 4.15 4.38 6.89
CA ALA A 76 3.50 4.71 8.16
C ALA A 76 4.32 4.27 9.37
N LEU A 77 4.84 3.04 9.38
CA LEU A 77 5.71 2.56 10.46
C LEU A 77 6.99 3.39 10.57
N LEU A 78 7.62 3.73 9.44
CA LEU A 78 8.83 4.54 9.42
C LEU A 78 8.59 5.95 9.97
N PHE A 79 7.52 6.63 9.53
CA PHE A 79 7.19 7.97 10.01
C PHE A 79 6.73 7.97 11.47
N CYS A 80 5.94 6.98 11.90
CA CYS A 80 5.62 6.83 13.32
C CYS A 80 6.86 6.61 14.18
N TRP A 81 7.84 5.85 13.69
CA TRP A 81 9.09 5.65 14.39
C TRP A 81 9.94 6.93 14.44
N LEU A 82 9.95 7.74 13.38
CA LEU A 82 10.65 9.03 13.34
C LEU A 82 10.00 10.10 14.23
N ASP A 83 8.68 10.08 14.38
CA ASP A 83 7.90 11.02 15.22
C ASP A 83 7.76 10.53 16.67
N ASP A 84 8.53 9.51 17.10
CA ASP A 84 8.44 8.88 18.43
C ASP A 84 7.00 8.47 18.84
N PHE A 85 6.16 8.14 17.85
CA PHE A 85 4.73 7.86 18.02
C PHE A 85 3.96 8.98 18.73
N GLN A 86 4.44 10.22 18.66
CA GLN A 86 3.82 11.35 19.35
C GLN A 86 2.60 11.90 18.59
N PHE A 87 2.35 11.44 17.36
CA PHE A 87 1.18 11.76 16.53
C PHE A 87 0.77 13.22 16.74
N SER A 88 1.69 14.14 16.47
CA SER A 88 1.57 15.57 16.82
C SER A 88 0.22 16.20 16.46
N TRP A 89 -0.38 15.76 15.36
CA TRP A 89 -1.73 16.13 14.89
C TRP A 89 -2.91 15.69 15.78
N LEU A 90 -2.73 14.78 16.75
CA LEU A 90 -3.74 14.43 17.76
C LEU A 90 -3.78 15.44 18.91
N THR A 91 -2.73 16.22 19.09
CA THR A 91 -2.56 17.16 20.20
C THR A 91 -2.71 18.63 19.81
N GLU A 92 -2.96 18.90 18.52
CA GLU A 92 -3.32 20.23 18.00
C GLU A 92 -4.79 20.61 18.32
#